data_AF-A0AAJ1VB21-F1
#
_entry.id   AF-A0AAJ1VB21-F1
#
_cell.length_a   1.000
_cell.length_b   1.000
_cell.length_c   1.000
_cell.angle_alpha   90.00
_cell.angle_beta   90.00
_cell.angle_gamma   90.00
#
_symmetry.space_group_name_H-M   'P 1'
#
loop_
_entity.id
_entity.type
_entity.pdbx_description
1 polymer ?
#
loop_
_entity_poly.entity_id
_entity_poly.type
_entity_poly.pdbx_seq_one_letter_code
_entity_poly.pdbx_strand_id
1 'polypeptide(L)' 'MGNKLFQKAREFVEEALHSEHDGDQHKTEEIAKNALSSAFANTNEAEKEQLRELQQELENHSK' A
#
# COMPACT_ATOMS: atom_id res chain seq x y z
N MET A 1 11.01 11.87 12.78
CA MET A 1 11.03 10.39 12.83
C MET A 1 9.90 9.93 11.94
N GLY A 2 10.19 9.58 10.69
CA GLY A 2 9.17 9.17 9.72
C GLY A 2 8.56 7.83 10.10
N ASN A 3 7.25 7.68 9.91
CA ASN A 3 6.56 6.44 10.21
C ASN A 3 7.06 5.34 9.25
N LYS A 4 7.86 4.41 9.76
CA LYS A 4 8.44 3.31 8.97
C LYS A 4 7.36 2.42 8.34
N LEU A 5 6.19 2.32 8.97
CA LEU A 5 5.07 1.54 8.42
C LEU A 5 4.44 2.26 7.23
N PHE A 6 4.29 3.59 7.31
CA PHE A 6 3.82 4.40 6.19
C PHE A 6 4.74 4.29 4.97
N GLN A 7 6.06 4.42 5.20
CA GLN A 7 7.05 4.30 4.13
C GLN A 7 6.99 2.93 3.44
N LYS A 8 6.96 1.86 4.23
CA LYS A 8 6.82 0.50 3.69
C LYS A 8 5.51 0.29 2.93
N ALA A 9 4.39 0.76 3.48
CA ALA A 9 3.09 0.61 2.83
C ALA A 9 3.09 1.29 1.45
N ARG A 10 3.67 2.48 1.35
CA ARG A 10 3.84 3.17 0.08
C ARG A 10 4.74 2.40 -0.89
N GLU A 11 5.90 1.91 -0.44
CA GLU A 11 6.82 1.12 -1.28
C GLU A 11 6.12 -0.12 -1.86
N PHE A 12 5.37 -0.86 -1.05
CA PHE A 12 4.65 -2.05 -1.53
C PHE A 12 3.51 -1.71 -2.50
N VAL A 13 2.82 -0.60 -2.30
CA VAL A 13 1.79 -0.13 -3.25
C VAL A 13 2.46 0.26 -4.58
N GLU A 14 3.55 1.03 -4.56
CA GLU A 14 4.30 1.37 -5.77
C GLU A 14 4.81 0.10 -6.48
N GLU A 15 5.31 -0.89 -5.75
CA GLU A 15 5.75 -2.18 -6.30
C GLU A 15 4.59 -2.96 -6.93
N ALA A 16 3.41 -2.99 -6.29
CA ALA A 16 2.23 -3.66 -6.83
C ALA A 16 1.71 -2.99 -8.11
N LEU A 17 1.68 -1.65 -8.13
CA LEU A 17 1.27 -0.85 -9.30
C LEU A 17 2.23 -0.97 -10.49
N HIS A 18 3.51 -1.22 -10.23
CA HIS A 18 4.55 -1.34 -11.26
C HIS A 18 4.87 -2.79 -11.64
N SER A 19 4.32 -3.77 -10.93
CA SER A 19 4.52 -5.18 -11.23
C SER A 19 3.78 -5.53 -12.52
N GLU A 20 4.46 -5.58 -13.67
CA GLU A 20 3.87 -5.95 -14.97
C GLU A 20 3.70 -7.48 -15.16
N HIS A 21 4.13 -8.30 -14.19
CA HIS A 21 4.06 -9.77 -14.26
C HIS A 21 2.83 -10.32 -13.53
N ASP A 22 1.82 -10.71 -14.31
CA ASP A 22 0.51 -11.26 -13.91
C ASP A 22 0.58 -12.33 -12.79
N GLY A 23 1.67 -13.12 -12.74
CA GLY A 23 1.86 -14.18 -11.74
C GLY A 23 2.25 -13.72 -10.32
N ASP A 24 2.92 -12.57 -10.18
CA ASP A 24 3.36 -12.05 -8.87
C ASP A 24 2.51 -10.86 -8.39
N GLN A 25 1.72 -10.23 -9.27
CA GLN A 25 0.83 -9.11 -8.94
C GLN A 25 -0.05 -9.40 -7.73
N HIS A 26 -0.81 -10.51 -7.75
CA HIS A 26 -1.72 -10.86 -6.65
C HIS A 26 -0.99 -11.02 -5.30
N LYS A 27 0.26 -11.49 -5.32
CA LYS A 27 1.05 -11.65 -4.09
C LYS A 27 1.54 -10.29 -3.58
N THR A 28 2.01 -9.44 -4.47
CA THR A 28 2.47 -8.08 -4.13
C THR A 28 1.31 -7.22 -3.63
N GLU A 29 0.12 -7.36 -4.20
CA GLU A 29 -1.10 -6.70 -3.76
C GLU A 29 -1.52 -7.11 -2.34
N GLU A 30 -1.49 -8.41 -2.02
CA GLU A 30 -1.82 -8.89 -0.67
C GLU A 30 -0.81 -8.38 0.37
N ILE A 31 0.48 -8.28 0.01
CA ILE A 31 1.51 -7.67 0.86
C ILE A 31 1.23 -6.18 1.05
N ALA A 32 0.90 -5.46 -0.02
CA ALA A 32 0.58 -4.03 0.03
C ALA A 32 -0.65 -3.75 0.91
N LYS A 33 -1.74 -4.53 0.77
CA LYS A 33 -2.94 -4.44 1.62
C LYS A 33 -2.62 -4.68 3.10
N ASN A 34 -1.78 -5.68 3.40
CA ASN A 34 -1.37 -5.97 4.78
C ASN A 34 -0.53 -4.83 5.38
N ALA A 35 0.40 -4.28 4.59
CA ALA A 35 1.24 -3.16 5.00
C ALA A 35 0.41 -1.89 5.21
N LEU A 36 -0.54 -1.59 4.31
CA LEU A 36 -1.48 -0.49 4.45
C LEU A 36 -2.29 -0.60 5.74
N SER A 37 -2.87 -1.77 6.04
CA SER A 37 -3.63 -2.01 7.27
C SER A 37 -2.76 -1.80 8.53
N SER A 38 -1.53 -2.33 8.51
CA SER A 38 -0.57 -2.16 9.60
C SER A 38 -0.16 -0.70 9.79
N ALA A 39 0.07 0.04 8.70
CA ALA A 39 0.37 1.46 8.74
C ALA A 39 -0.83 2.26 9.24
N PHE A 40 -2.05 1.93 8.81
CA PHE A 40 -3.27 2.62 9.19
C PHE A 40 -3.52 2.56 10.71
N ALA A 41 -3.22 1.41 11.34
CA ALA A 41 -3.34 1.24 12.78
C ALA A 41 -2.33 2.06 13.59
N ASN A 42 -1.19 2.45 12.98
CA ASN A 42 -0.05 3.06 13.67
C ASN A 42 0.30 4.48 13.18
N THR A 43 -0.59 5.11 12.40
CA THR A 43 -0.41 6.45 11.81
C THR A 43 -1.40 7.46 12.38
N ASN A 44 -1.09 8.75 12.20
CA ASN A 44 -2.01 9.85 12.55
C ASN A 44 -3.08 10.08 11.46
N GLU A 45 -4.03 10.99 11.69
CA GLU A 45 -5.13 11.25 10.74
C GLU A 45 -4.66 11.75 9.37
N ALA A 46 -3.65 12.62 9.32
CA ALA A 46 -3.11 13.12 8.05
C ALA A 46 -2.44 12.00 7.23
N GLU A 47 -1.65 11.14 7.88
CA GLU A 47 -1.04 9.96 7.26
C GLU A 47 -2.11 8.93 6.84
N LYS A 48 -3.19 8.79 7.61
CA LYS A 48 -4.33 7.92 7.26
C LYS A 48 -5.03 8.38 5.99
N GLU A 49 -5.21 9.68 5.77
CA GLU A 49 -5.74 10.18 4.50
C GLU A 49 -4.87 9.73 3.32
N GLN A 50 -3.55 9.93 3.42
CA GLN A 50 -2.61 9.49 2.38
C GLN A 50 -2.64 7.98 2.16
N LEU A 51 -2.77 7.17 3.22
CA LEU A 51 -2.91 5.72 3.10
C LEU A 51 -4.22 5.29 2.41
N ARG A 52 -5.31 6.03 2.59
CA ARG A 52 -6.58 5.74 1.88
C ARG A 52 -6.45 6.00 0.38
N GLU A 53 -5.75 7.06 -0.01
CA GLU A 53 -5.49 7.36 -1.42
C GLU A 53 -4.70 6.21 -2.06
N LEU A 54 -3.59 5.80 -1.42
CA LEU A 54 -2.78 4.66 -1.87
C LEU A 54 -3.57 3.35 -1.96
N GLN A 55 -4.47 3.10 -0.99
CA GLN A 55 -5.36 1.93 -1.03
C GLN A 55 -6.29 1.97 -2.24
N GLN A 56 -6.91 3.12 -2.53
CA GLN A 56 -7.78 3.27 -3.70
C GLN A 56 -7.02 3.11 -5.01
N GLU A 57 -5.80 3.62 -5.11
CA GLU A 57 -4.95 3.43 -6.29
C GLU A 57 -4.65 1.94 -6.52
N LEU A 58 -4.26 1.22 -5.46
CA LEU A 58 -4.03 -0.21 -5.51
C LEU A 58 -5.26 -1.00 -5.96
N GLU A 59 -6.43 -0.71 -5.37
CA GLU A 59 -7.69 -1.39 -5.72
C GLU A 59 -8.16 -1.08 -7.14
N ASN A 60 -7.91 0.13 -7.65
CA ASN A 60 -8.23 0.50 -9.02
C ASN A 60 -7.32 -0.18 -10.05
N HIS A 61 -6.07 -0.45 -9.69
CA HIS A 61 -5.13 -1.16 -10.55
C HIS A 61 -5.41 -2.67 -10.61
N SER A 62 -5.90 -3.24 -9.51
CA SER A 62 -6.28 -4.66 -9.38
C SER A 62 -7.53 -5.08 -10.18
N LYS A 63 -8.20 -4.13 -10.83
CA LYS A 63 -9.58 -4.28 -11.34
C LYS A 63 -9.65 -4.41 -12.86
#